data_AF-A0A8H2XT78-F1
#
_entry.id   AF-A0A8H2XT78-F1
#
_cell.length_a   1.000
_cell.length_b   1.000
_cell.length_c   1.000
_cell.angle_alpha   90.00
_cell.angle_beta   90.00
_cell.angle_gamma   90.00
#
_symmetry.space_group_name_H-M   'P 1'
#
loop_
_entity.id
_entity.type
_entity.pdbx_description
1 polymer ?
#
loop_
_entity_poly.entity_id
_entity_poly.type
_entity_poly.pdbx_seq_one_letter_code
_entity_poly.pdbx_strand_id
1 'polypeptide(L)'
;MTGSKNSSESLPLGSLNTPHAVDPVESGWEASAARKREDRTNRLKPYARWSLGELAPPPSHKNVTSFVHARLTERERSFLASDVTDLAQRLASQECTSLEVTTAFCKAAYAAQELTNCLTEVMFDLALTRAKELDAHISTTGQVVGPLHGVPVSIKEHISIKGEDTNVGFVAWAGKKIAEEDATIVRILRQAGAVIYVKTTNPQGLFVFETSSNIYGYTTNPHNRTLTSGGSSGGEGALVGSRASLLGVGTDLGGSIVSW
;
A
#
# COMPACT_ATOMS: atom_id res chain seq x y z
N MET A 1 22.21 -7.45 91.00
CA MET A 1 20.77 -7.76 90.83
C MET A 1 20.22 -6.82 89.78
N THR A 2 19.51 -7.37 88.78
CA THR A 2 18.56 -6.70 87.84
C THR A 2 19.07 -5.47 87.06
N GLY A 3 19.07 -5.36 85.72
CA GLY A 3 18.52 -6.13 84.62
C GLY A 3 18.36 -5.19 83.40
N SER A 4 18.74 -5.67 82.21
CA SER A 4 18.26 -5.33 80.85
C SER A 4 18.20 -3.86 80.37
N LYS A 5 18.92 -3.55 79.28
CA LYS A 5 18.34 -3.45 77.92
C LYS A 5 19.41 -3.23 76.83
N ASN A 6 19.36 -4.06 75.79
CA ASN A 6 20.09 -3.94 74.53
C ASN A 6 19.62 -2.72 73.71
N SER A 7 20.56 -1.99 73.12
CA SER A 7 20.33 -1.13 71.96
C SER A 7 21.43 -1.39 70.92
N SER A 8 21.13 -2.21 69.92
CA SER A 8 21.96 -2.37 68.73
C SER A 8 21.50 -1.35 67.68
N GLU A 9 22.29 -0.30 67.46
CA GLU A 9 22.13 0.60 66.32
C GLU A 9 22.63 -0.09 65.04
N SER A 10 21.74 -0.23 64.06
CA SER A 10 22.04 -0.74 62.72
C SER A 10 22.41 0.42 61.78
N LEU A 11 23.57 0.30 61.12
CA LEU A 11 24.01 1.16 60.02
C LEU A 11 23.05 1.09 58.82
N PRO A 12 22.89 2.17 58.02
CA PRO A 12 21.98 2.16 56.89
C PRO A 12 22.53 1.27 55.76
N LEU A 13 21.73 0.31 55.33
CA LEU A 13 21.99 -0.50 54.13
C LEU A 13 21.96 0.41 52.90
N GLY A 14 23.12 0.52 52.23
CA GLY A 14 23.24 1.15 50.93
C GLY A 14 22.31 0.48 49.90
N SER A 15 21.73 1.31 49.04
CA SER A 15 20.85 0.89 47.95
C SER A 15 21.56 -0.10 47.04
N LEU A 16 21.12 -1.35 47.07
CA LEU A 16 21.47 -2.35 46.06
C LEU A 16 20.89 -1.90 44.72
N ASN A 17 21.79 -1.67 43.78
CA ASN A 17 21.53 -1.38 42.38
C ASN A 17 20.65 -2.51 41.78
N THR A 18 19.38 -2.23 41.49
CA THR A 18 18.51 -3.15 40.76
C THR A 18 18.81 -3.08 39.26
N PRO A 19 18.95 -4.22 38.55
CA PRO A 19 19.14 -4.22 37.12
C PRO A 19 17.85 -3.77 36.39
N HIS A 20 18.02 -2.81 35.49
CA HIS A 20 17.20 -2.43 34.33
C HIS A 20 15.72 -2.86 34.32
N ALA A 21 14.82 -1.88 34.49
CA ALA A 21 13.54 -1.91 33.77
C ALA A 21 13.80 -1.34 32.37
N VAL A 22 13.83 -2.21 31.36
CA VAL A 22 13.64 -1.82 29.97
C VAL A 22 12.15 -1.56 29.83
N ASP A 23 11.76 -0.34 29.42
CA ASP A 23 10.36 -0.02 29.17
C ASP A 23 9.76 -1.02 28.17
N PRO A 24 8.58 -1.61 28.46
CA PRO A 24 8.00 -2.60 27.56
C PRO A 24 7.52 -1.91 26.28
N VAL A 25 8.14 -2.25 25.16
CA VAL A 25 7.57 -1.98 23.84
C VAL A 25 6.17 -2.60 23.79
N GLU A 26 5.15 -1.76 23.58
CA GLU A 26 3.71 -2.07 23.58
C GLU A 26 3.37 -3.48 23.04
N SER A 27 2.96 -4.36 23.94
CA SER A 27 2.51 -5.72 23.62
C SER A 27 1.01 -5.73 23.30
N GLY A 28 0.63 -5.96 22.04
CA GLY A 28 -0.78 -6.04 21.63
C GLY A 28 -0.97 -6.21 20.11
N TRP A 29 -2.18 -6.56 19.69
CA TRP A 29 -2.53 -6.65 18.27
C TRP A 29 -2.59 -5.24 17.65
N GLU A 30 -3.00 -4.23 18.43
CA GLU A 30 -3.06 -2.83 18.06
C GLU A 30 -1.67 -2.28 17.71
N ALA A 31 -0.64 -2.63 18.49
CA ALA A 31 0.74 -2.26 18.22
C ALA A 31 1.24 -2.91 16.91
N SER A 32 0.84 -4.15 16.62
CA SER A 32 1.17 -4.82 15.36
C SER A 32 0.49 -4.14 14.16
N ALA A 33 -0.78 -3.77 14.31
CA ALA A 33 -1.51 -2.99 13.29
C ALA A 33 -0.90 -1.60 13.08
N ALA A 34 -0.53 -0.91 14.17
CA ALA A 34 0.10 0.40 14.14
C ALA A 34 1.43 0.38 13.38
N ARG A 35 2.30 -0.61 13.65
CA ARG A 35 3.56 -0.79 12.91
C ARG A 35 3.37 -0.96 11.41
N LYS A 36 2.35 -1.70 10.96
CA LYS A 36 2.06 -1.83 9.52
C LYS A 36 1.53 -0.54 8.90
N ARG A 37 0.69 0.21 9.63
CA ARG A 37 0.25 1.54 9.16
C ARG A 37 1.40 2.53 9.12
N GLU A 38 2.32 2.47 10.08
CA GLU A 38 3.52 3.29 10.12
C GLU A 38 4.48 2.95 8.98
N ASP A 39 4.71 1.66 8.69
CA ASP A 39 5.48 1.22 7.52
C ASP A 39 4.92 1.81 6.21
N ARG A 40 3.60 1.72 5.99
CA ARG A 40 2.94 2.36 4.84
C ARG A 40 3.16 3.87 4.82
N THR A 41 3.02 4.55 5.95
CA THR A 41 3.28 6.00 6.07
C THR A 41 4.74 6.33 5.75
N ASN A 42 5.68 5.53 6.24
CA ASN A 42 7.11 5.71 6.00
C ASN A 42 7.47 5.51 4.52
N ARG A 43 6.83 4.55 3.84
CA ARG A 43 6.99 4.33 2.38
C ARG A 43 6.41 5.49 1.55
N LEU A 44 5.38 6.17 2.04
CA LEU A 44 4.82 7.36 1.40
C LEU A 44 5.63 8.65 1.69
N LYS A 45 6.31 8.72 2.83
CA LYS A 45 7.01 9.93 3.30
C LYS A 45 7.98 10.57 2.29
N PRO A 46 8.83 9.83 1.54
CA PRO A 46 9.70 10.41 0.51
C PRO A 46 8.92 11.14 -0.60
N TYR A 47 7.64 10.81 -0.74
CA TYR A 47 6.74 11.29 -1.77
C TYR A 47 5.71 12.31 -1.27
N ALA A 48 5.91 12.88 -0.08
CA ALA A 48 4.96 13.81 0.55
C ALA A 48 4.54 15.00 -0.35
N ARG A 49 5.37 15.40 -1.32
CA ARG A 49 5.01 16.42 -2.34
C ARG A 49 3.83 16.02 -3.23
N TRP A 50 3.45 14.74 -3.26
CA TRP A 50 2.29 14.22 -4.01
C TRP A 50 1.01 14.17 -3.17
N SER A 51 1.12 14.40 -1.85
CA SER A 51 -0.05 14.56 -0.97
C SER A 51 -0.97 15.66 -1.48
N LEU A 52 -2.27 15.45 -1.28
CA LEU A 52 -3.27 16.47 -1.52
C LEU A 52 -3.03 17.67 -0.61
N GLY A 53 -2.69 17.46 0.66
CA GLY A 53 -2.55 18.52 1.65
C GLY A 53 -3.80 19.40 1.67
N GLU A 54 -3.65 20.69 1.44
CA GLU A 54 -4.75 21.66 1.37
C GLU A 54 -5.74 21.42 0.21
N LEU A 55 -5.35 20.63 -0.80
CA LEU A 55 -6.27 20.23 -1.89
C LEU A 55 -7.24 19.13 -1.46
N ALA A 56 -7.07 18.53 -0.27
CA ALA A 56 -7.94 17.47 0.20
C ALA A 56 -9.36 18.01 0.48
N PRO A 57 -10.41 17.33 0.00
CA PRO A 57 -11.77 17.75 0.29
C PRO A 57 -12.13 17.50 1.76
N PRO A 58 -13.06 18.28 2.35
CA PRO A 58 -13.52 18.04 3.70
C PRO A 58 -14.13 16.63 3.84
N PRO A 59 -14.12 16.01 5.03
CA PRO A 59 -14.65 14.66 5.23
C PRO A 59 -16.11 14.47 4.80
N SER A 60 -16.93 15.53 4.82
CA SER A 60 -18.32 15.52 4.37
C SER A 60 -18.49 15.39 2.86
N HIS A 61 -17.45 15.63 2.07
CA HIS A 61 -17.51 15.53 0.61
C HIS A 61 -17.54 14.06 0.18
N LYS A 62 -18.59 13.67 -0.55
CA LYS A 62 -18.85 12.25 -0.86
C LYS A 62 -18.01 11.73 -2.02
N ASN A 63 -18.11 12.34 -3.20
CA ASN A 63 -17.43 11.90 -4.41
C ASN A 63 -16.05 12.56 -4.52
N VAL A 64 -14.99 11.77 -4.47
CA VAL A 64 -13.62 12.27 -4.42
C VAL A 64 -12.79 11.94 -5.66
N THR A 65 -13.40 11.36 -6.70
CA THR A 65 -12.66 10.91 -7.89
C THR A 65 -11.88 12.03 -8.59
N SER A 66 -12.44 13.24 -8.65
CA SER A 66 -11.76 14.40 -9.25
C SER A 66 -10.54 14.88 -8.45
N PHE A 67 -10.53 14.67 -7.13
CA PHE A 67 -9.45 15.11 -6.26
C PHE A 67 -8.19 14.24 -6.41
N VAL A 68 -8.36 12.98 -6.80
CA VAL A 68 -7.24 12.06 -7.10
C VAL A 68 -6.31 12.66 -8.17
N HIS A 69 -6.87 13.47 -9.08
CA HIS A 69 -6.13 14.04 -10.21
C HIS A 69 -5.65 15.47 -9.95
N ALA A 70 -5.89 16.02 -8.75
CA ALA A 70 -5.66 17.44 -8.44
C ALA A 70 -4.19 17.86 -8.59
N ARG A 71 -3.25 16.96 -8.29
CA ARG A 71 -1.78 17.20 -8.39
C ARG A 71 -1.19 16.78 -9.74
N LEU A 72 -2.00 16.27 -10.67
CA LEU A 72 -1.53 15.79 -11.97
C LEU A 72 -1.54 16.92 -13.01
N THR A 73 -0.46 16.99 -13.79
CA THR A 73 -0.39 17.80 -15.01
C THR A 73 -1.34 17.27 -16.09
N GLU A 74 -1.62 18.06 -17.11
CA GLU A 74 -2.44 17.62 -18.26
C GLU A 74 -1.84 16.38 -18.94
N ARG A 75 -0.52 16.35 -19.14
CA ARG A 75 0.20 15.19 -19.69
C ARG A 75 -0.01 13.95 -18.85
N GLU A 76 0.11 14.05 -17.53
CA GLU A 76 -0.11 12.93 -16.61
C GLU A 76 -1.57 12.45 -16.61
N ARG A 77 -2.54 13.37 -16.63
CA ARG A 77 -3.96 13.04 -16.76
C ARG A 77 -4.27 12.30 -18.06
N SER A 78 -3.55 12.62 -19.14
CA SER A 78 -3.70 11.90 -20.41
C SER A 78 -3.37 10.40 -20.29
N PHE A 79 -2.46 10.01 -19.40
CA PHE A 79 -2.12 8.60 -19.18
C PHE A 79 -3.22 7.86 -18.40
N LEU A 80 -3.82 8.50 -17.40
CA LEU A 80 -4.92 7.95 -16.61
C LEU A 80 -6.25 7.91 -17.38
N ALA A 81 -6.38 8.75 -18.41
CA ALA A 81 -7.56 8.81 -19.27
C ALA A 81 -7.57 7.69 -20.34
N SER A 82 -6.40 7.17 -20.72
CA SER A 82 -6.25 6.03 -21.64
C SER A 82 -6.90 4.75 -21.08
N ASP A 83 -7.21 3.82 -21.97
CA ASP A 83 -7.35 2.41 -21.59
C ASP A 83 -5.98 1.72 -21.58
N VAL A 84 -5.92 0.50 -21.05
CA VAL A 84 -4.67 -0.25 -20.88
C VAL A 84 -3.99 -0.54 -22.23
N THR A 85 -4.77 -0.79 -23.28
CA THR A 85 -4.25 -1.14 -24.61
C THR A 85 -3.63 0.09 -25.28
N ASP A 86 -4.32 1.22 -25.21
CA ASP A 86 -3.82 2.51 -25.69
C ASP A 86 -2.53 2.90 -24.94
N LEU A 87 -2.53 2.81 -23.60
CA LEU A 87 -1.34 3.14 -22.82
C LEU A 87 -0.14 2.22 -23.16
N ALA A 88 -0.38 0.92 -23.33
CA ALA A 88 0.66 -0.02 -23.74
C ALA A 88 1.22 0.32 -25.13
N GLN A 89 0.36 0.73 -26.07
CA GLN A 89 0.80 1.14 -27.40
C GLN A 89 1.63 2.43 -27.37
N ARG A 90 1.25 3.41 -26.55
CA ARG A 90 1.99 4.67 -26.37
C ARG A 90 3.38 4.46 -25.75
N LEU A 91 3.49 3.50 -24.84
CA LEU A 91 4.77 3.06 -24.27
C LEU A 91 5.62 2.31 -25.31
N ALA A 92 5.01 1.39 -26.07
CA ALA A 92 5.69 0.64 -27.11
C ALA A 92 6.20 1.51 -28.27
N SER A 93 5.49 2.60 -28.60
CA SER A 93 5.90 3.59 -29.60
C SER A 93 6.87 4.65 -29.06
N GLN A 94 7.20 4.60 -27.77
CA GLN A 94 8.03 5.58 -27.07
C GLN A 94 7.47 7.02 -27.12
N GLU A 95 6.14 7.20 -27.26
CA GLU A 95 5.47 8.50 -27.14
C GLU A 95 5.56 9.05 -25.69
N CYS A 96 5.56 8.12 -24.73
CA CYS A 96 5.82 8.37 -23.33
C CYS A 96 6.78 7.32 -22.79
N THR A 97 7.44 7.66 -21.68
CA THR A 97 8.31 6.73 -20.95
C THR A 97 7.56 6.01 -19.84
N SER A 98 8.00 4.80 -19.52
CA SER A 98 7.55 4.03 -18.37
C SER A 98 7.72 4.82 -17.08
N LEU A 99 8.80 5.59 -16.95
CA LEU A 99 9.06 6.44 -15.78
C LEU A 99 8.01 7.55 -15.64
N GLU A 100 7.69 8.26 -16.73
CA GLU A 100 6.63 9.29 -16.72
C GLU A 100 5.28 8.69 -16.33
N VAL A 101 4.91 7.59 -16.97
CA VAL A 101 3.63 6.90 -16.74
C VAL A 101 3.57 6.40 -15.29
N THR A 102 4.56 5.64 -14.84
CA THR A 102 4.61 5.11 -13.47
C THR A 102 4.56 6.22 -12.43
N THR A 103 5.24 7.35 -12.67
CA THR A 103 5.19 8.51 -11.76
C THR A 103 3.78 9.09 -11.65
N ALA A 104 3.04 9.20 -12.76
CA ALA A 104 1.66 9.68 -12.77
C ALA A 104 0.73 8.76 -11.94
N PHE A 105 0.86 7.45 -12.12
CA PHE A 105 0.08 6.46 -11.36
C PHE A 105 0.47 6.43 -9.88
N CYS A 106 1.75 6.59 -9.52
CA CYS A 106 2.16 6.70 -8.12
C CYS A 106 1.58 7.95 -7.44
N LYS A 107 1.57 9.11 -8.13
CA LYS A 107 0.93 10.34 -7.64
C LYS A 107 -0.56 10.13 -7.38
N ALA A 108 -1.26 9.53 -8.34
CA ALA A 108 -2.69 9.25 -8.23
C ALA A 108 -2.99 8.24 -7.11
N ALA A 109 -2.18 7.20 -6.96
CA ALA A 109 -2.34 6.20 -5.91
C ALA A 109 -2.07 6.79 -4.51
N TYR A 110 -1.12 7.73 -4.38
CA TYR A 110 -0.93 8.50 -3.15
C TYR A 110 -2.23 9.22 -2.78
N ALA A 111 -2.80 9.99 -3.69
CA ALA A 111 -4.04 10.73 -3.45
C ALA A 111 -5.22 9.79 -3.18
N ALA A 112 -5.36 8.69 -3.92
CA ALA A 112 -6.39 7.69 -3.69
C ALA A 112 -6.27 7.06 -2.29
N GLN A 113 -5.04 6.81 -1.81
CA GLN A 113 -4.79 6.32 -0.47
C GLN A 113 -5.25 7.31 0.61
N GLU A 114 -4.94 8.60 0.47
CA GLU A 114 -5.40 9.63 1.40
C GLU A 114 -6.92 9.76 1.44
N LEU A 115 -7.58 9.53 0.30
CA LEU A 115 -9.02 9.73 0.16
C LEU A 115 -9.86 8.50 0.57
N THR A 116 -9.33 7.29 0.34
CA THR A 116 -10.11 6.03 0.42
C THR A 116 -9.46 4.95 1.27
N ASN A 117 -8.21 5.10 1.68
CA ASN A 117 -7.46 4.09 2.44
C ASN A 117 -7.44 2.71 1.74
N CYS A 118 -7.08 2.68 0.45
CA CYS A 118 -7.12 1.51 -0.41
C CYS A 118 -5.80 0.72 -0.54
N LEU A 119 -4.70 1.20 0.04
CA LEU A 119 -3.36 0.63 -0.10
C LEU A 119 -2.86 -0.03 1.19
N THR A 120 -2.10 -1.11 1.04
CA THR A 120 -1.36 -1.79 2.11
C THR A 120 0.14 -1.56 1.96
N GLU A 121 0.72 -2.10 0.90
CA GLU A 121 2.14 -1.94 0.56
C GLU A 121 2.32 -0.90 -0.55
N VAL A 122 3.27 0.01 -0.37
CA VAL A 122 3.61 1.06 -1.34
C VAL A 122 5.02 0.79 -1.86
N MET A 123 5.13 0.44 -3.13
CA MET A 123 6.37 -0.02 -3.76
C MET A 123 6.89 1.00 -4.80
N PHE A 124 6.70 2.29 -4.55
CA PHE A 124 7.03 3.35 -5.52
C PHE A 124 8.52 3.35 -5.92
N ASP A 125 9.44 3.15 -4.98
CA ASP A 125 10.88 3.09 -5.30
C ASP A 125 11.20 1.93 -6.26
N LEU A 126 10.64 0.74 -5.98
CA LEU A 126 10.80 -0.44 -6.83
C LEU A 126 10.16 -0.23 -8.21
N ALA A 127 8.97 0.38 -8.24
CA ALA A 127 8.24 0.67 -9.47
C ALA A 127 8.99 1.67 -10.35
N LEU A 128 9.47 2.78 -9.79
CA LEU A 128 10.22 3.81 -10.52
C LEU A 128 11.58 3.29 -10.99
N THR A 129 12.22 2.41 -10.21
CA THR A 129 13.45 1.73 -10.63
C THR A 129 13.17 0.82 -11.83
N ARG A 130 12.14 -0.04 -11.73
CA ARG A 130 11.75 -0.93 -12.83
C ARG A 130 11.35 -0.15 -14.08
N ALA A 131 10.65 0.96 -13.93
CA ALA A 131 10.26 1.82 -15.04
C ALA A 131 11.50 2.33 -15.80
N LYS A 132 12.53 2.81 -15.09
CA LYS A 132 13.80 3.24 -15.70
C LYS A 132 14.52 2.10 -16.44
N GLU A 133 14.49 0.89 -15.89
CA GLU A 133 15.08 -0.29 -16.56
C GLU A 133 14.36 -0.60 -17.88
N LEU A 134 13.03 -0.48 -17.90
CA LEU A 134 12.22 -0.72 -19.10
C LEU A 134 12.49 0.35 -20.16
N ASP A 135 12.58 1.62 -19.75
CA ASP A 135 12.95 2.72 -20.64
C ASP A 135 14.35 2.53 -21.24
N ALA A 136 15.32 2.12 -20.44
CA ALA A 136 16.66 1.79 -20.91
C ALA A 136 16.66 0.59 -21.86
N HIS A 137 15.86 -0.44 -21.56
CA HIS A 137 15.72 -1.61 -22.41
C HIS A 137 15.21 -1.22 -23.81
N ILE A 138 14.03 -0.59 -23.90
CA ILE A 138 13.47 -0.25 -25.21
C ILE A 138 14.34 0.76 -25.97
N SER A 139 14.97 1.70 -25.27
CA SER A 139 15.90 2.65 -25.90
C SER A 139 17.16 1.98 -26.48
N THR A 140 17.60 0.85 -25.93
CA THR A 140 18.83 0.16 -26.38
C THR A 140 18.55 -0.96 -27.38
N THR A 141 17.42 -1.67 -27.23
CA THR A 141 17.06 -2.81 -28.07
C THR A 141 16.08 -2.44 -29.20
N GLY A 142 15.36 -1.32 -29.07
CA GLY A 142 14.23 -0.98 -29.93
C GLY A 142 13.04 -1.93 -29.79
N GLN A 143 13.01 -2.76 -28.74
CA GLN A 143 11.99 -3.79 -28.52
C GLN A 143 11.35 -3.65 -27.13
N VAL A 144 10.06 -3.95 -27.06
CA VAL A 144 9.36 -4.09 -25.78
C VAL A 144 9.73 -5.40 -25.11
N VAL A 145 9.76 -5.42 -23.78
CA VAL A 145 9.92 -6.66 -22.99
C VAL A 145 8.75 -7.61 -23.19
N GLY A 146 7.53 -7.08 -23.37
CA GLY A 146 6.31 -7.85 -23.52
C GLY A 146 5.08 -6.95 -23.71
N PRO A 147 3.87 -7.52 -23.75
CA PRO A 147 2.65 -6.79 -24.11
C PRO A 147 2.21 -5.74 -23.08
N LEU A 148 2.75 -5.76 -21.86
CA LEU A 148 2.47 -4.79 -20.80
C LEU A 148 3.70 -3.94 -20.46
N HIS A 149 4.65 -3.80 -21.39
CA HIS A 149 5.87 -3.03 -21.18
C HIS A 149 5.59 -1.63 -20.62
N GLY A 150 6.04 -1.39 -19.38
CA GLY A 150 5.93 -0.09 -18.71
C GLY A 150 4.57 0.19 -18.05
N VAL A 151 3.57 -0.69 -18.22
CA VAL A 151 2.22 -0.48 -17.70
C VAL A 151 2.16 -0.71 -16.19
N PRO A 152 1.72 0.25 -15.37
CA PRO A 152 1.56 0.06 -13.93
C PRO A 152 0.38 -0.86 -13.60
N VAL A 153 0.59 -1.84 -12.71
CA VAL A 153 -0.43 -2.81 -12.30
C VAL A 153 -0.50 -2.92 -10.77
N SER A 154 -1.71 -2.82 -10.22
CA SER A 154 -1.99 -3.01 -8.79
C SER A 154 -2.30 -4.48 -8.45
N ILE A 155 -1.98 -4.89 -7.22
CA ILE A 155 -2.10 -6.28 -6.79
C ILE A 155 -2.83 -6.36 -5.45
N LYS A 156 -3.90 -7.17 -5.36
CA LYS A 156 -4.62 -7.39 -4.10
C LYS A 156 -3.72 -8.00 -3.01
N GLU A 157 -3.89 -7.56 -1.76
CA GLU A 157 -2.93 -7.83 -0.68
C GLU A 157 -2.61 -9.31 -0.41
N HIS A 158 -3.57 -10.23 -0.46
CA HIS A 158 -3.26 -11.65 -0.25
C HIS A 158 -2.35 -12.29 -1.33
N ILE A 159 -2.11 -11.63 -2.48
CA ILE A 159 -1.23 -12.14 -3.52
C ILE A 159 0.21 -11.80 -3.16
N SER A 160 1.06 -12.84 -3.13
CA SER A 160 2.45 -12.71 -2.72
C SER A 160 3.29 -11.97 -3.76
N ILE A 161 4.05 -10.99 -3.28
CA ILE A 161 5.09 -10.28 -4.04
C ILE A 161 6.38 -10.43 -3.23
N LYS A 162 7.45 -10.87 -3.88
CA LYS A 162 8.75 -11.09 -3.24
C LYS A 162 9.20 -9.85 -2.47
N GLY A 163 9.60 -10.05 -1.23
CA GLY A 163 10.09 -8.99 -0.33
C GLY A 163 9.00 -8.19 0.38
N GLU A 164 7.72 -8.44 0.07
CA GLU A 164 6.59 -7.73 0.67
C GLU A 164 5.78 -8.61 1.63
N ASP A 165 5.19 -7.98 2.65
CA ASP A 165 4.33 -8.68 3.62
C ASP A 165 3.01 -9.12 2.97
N THR A 166 2.54 -10.29 3.40
CA THR A 166 1.24 -10.85 3.00
C THR A 166 0.54 -11.41 4.24
N ASN A 167 -0.35 -10.63 4.83
CA ASN A 167 -1.04 -10.94 6.08
C ASN A 167 -2.52 -11.33 5.92
N VAL A 168 -3.12 -11.12 4.75
CA VAL A 168 -4.52 -11.55 4.45
C VAL A 168 -5.53 -10.94 5.44
N GLY A 169 -5.20 -9.77 5.99
CA GLY A 169 -5.95 -9.09 7.04
C GLY A 169 -5.84 -9.70 8.44
N PHE A 170 -5.05 -10.76 8.64
CA PHE A 170 -4.80 -11.35 9.96
C PHE A 170 -3.69 -10.60 10.69
N VAL A 171 -4.04 -9.90 11.78
CA VAL A 171 -3.06 -9.12 12.58
C VAL A 171 -1.91 -9.99 13.11
N ALA A 172 -2.18 -11.27 13.38
CA ALA A 172 -1.15 -12.21 13.82
C ALA A 172 -0.02 -12.41 12.80
N TRP A 173 -0.29 -12.19 11.52
CA TRP A 173 0.65 -12.33 10.39
C TRP A 173 1.28 -11.01 9.95
N ALA A 174 0.75 -9.87 10.40
CA ALA A 174 1.22 -8.54 10.04
C ALA A 174 2.72 -8.35 10.33
N GLY A 175 3.50 -8.12 9.27
CA GLY A 175 4.95 -7.95 9.32
C GLY A 175 5.75 -9.23 9.59
N LYS A 176 5.12 -10.40 9.48
CA LYS A 176 5.74 -11.71 9.76
C LYS A 176 5.71 -12.65 8.57
N LYS A 177 5.03 -12.29 7.48
CA LYS A 177 4.83 -13.14 6.31
C LYS A 177 5.37 -12.43 5.07
N ILE A 178 6.67 -12.13 5.12
CA ILE A 178 7.40 -11.59 3.98
C ILE A 178 7.58 -12.70 2.95
N ALA A 179 7.08 -12.49 1.74
CA ALA A 179 7.15 -13.51 0.70
C ALA A 179 8.59 -13.65 0.17
N GLU A 180 9.07 -14.89 0.04
CA GLU A 180 10.40 -15.19 -0.51
C GLU A 180 10.41 -15.15 -2.05
N GLU A 181 9.23 -15.35 -2.65
CA GLU A 181 9.03 -15.38 -4.10
C GLU A 181 7.74 -14.66 -4.53
N ASP A 182 7.71 -14.28 -5.80
CA ASP A 182 6.50 -13.75 -6.43
C ASP A 182 5.51 -14.87 -6.67
N ALA A 183 4.22 -14.60 -6.43
CA ALA A 183 3.16 -15.49 -6.91
C ALA A 183 3.24 -15.63 -8.45
N THR A 184 2.78 -16.77 -8.98
CA THR A 184 2.83 -17.06 -10.43
C THR A 184 2.28 -15.93 -11.29
N ILE A 185 1.16 -15.32 -10.90
CA ILE A 185 0.57 -14.20 -11.64
C ILE A 185 1.47 -12.96 -11.66
N VAL A 186 2.12 -12.64 -10.54
CA VAL A 186 3.06 -11.52 -10.44
C VAL A 186 4.27 -11.77 -11.34
N ARG A 187 4.80 -13.00 -11.34
CA ARG A 187 5.90 -13.38 -12.24
C ARG A 187 5.51 -13.24 -13.71
N ILE A 188 4.30 -13.67 -14.10
CA ILE A 188 3.78 -13.51 -15.47
C ILE A 188 3.68 -12.03 -15.84
N LEU A 189 3.13 -11.19 -14.96
CA LEU A 189 3.02 -9.75 -15.20
C LEU A 189 4.39 -9.09 -15.39
N ARG A 190 5.37 -9.43 -14.54
CA ARG A 190 6.75 -8.94 -14.67
C ARG A 190 7.40 -9.38 -15.99
N GLN A 191 7.18 -10.64 -16.39
CA GLN A 191 7.66 -11.17 -17.69
C GLN A 191 6.98 -10.48 -18.87
N ALA A 192 5.72 -10.07 -18.73
CA ALA A 192 5.02 -9.25 -19.72
C ALA A 192 5.48 -7.79 -19.75
N GLY A 193 6.40 -7.38 -18.86
CA GLY A 193 6.94 -6.02 -18.79
C GLY A 193 6.17 -5.06 -17.90
N ALA A 194 5.20 -5.53 -17.12
CA ALA A 194 4.40 -4.69 -16.23
C ALA A 194 5.23 -4.15 -15.05
N VAL A 195 4.80 -3.00 -14.53
CA VAL A 195 5.38 -2.32 -13.37
C VAL A 195 4.46 -2.47 -12.17
N ILE A 196 4.83 -3.33 -11.21
CA ILE A 196 4.06 -3.51 -9.98
C ILE A 196 4.43 -2.40 -8.99
N TYR A 197 3.43 -1.64 -8.51
CA TYR A 197 3.69 -0.39 -7.77
C TYR A 197 2.98 -0.27 -6.42
N VAL A 198 1.88 -0.99 -6.20
CA VAL A 198 1.17 -1.03 -4.91
C VAL A 198 0.52 -2.38 -4.65
N LYS A 199 0.30 -2.69 -3.36
CA LYS A 199 -0.67 -3.70 -2.93
C LYS A 199 -1.92 -3.01 -2.37
N THR A 200 -3.10 -3.57 -2.63
CA THR A 200 -4.38 -2.99 -2.23
C THR A 200 -5.09 -3.77 -1.13
N THR A 201 -5.87 -3.07 -0.32
CA THR A 201 -6.57 -3.63 0.84
C THR A 201 -7.58 -4.74 0.48
N ASN A 202 -7.71 -5.66 1.42
CA ASN A 202 -8.73 -6.70 1.45
C ASN A 202 -9.24 -6.89 2.90
N PRO A 203 -10.47 -7.40 3.10
CA PRO A 203 -10.94 -7.77 4.42
C PRO A 203 -10.22 -9.00 4.97
N GLN A 204 -10.30 -9.16 6.29
CA GLN A 204 -9.75 -10.32 6.99
C GLN A 204 -10.31 -11.62 6.41
N GLY A 205 -9.42 -12.54 6.00
CA GLY A 205 -9.79 -13.87 5.52
C GLY A 205 -10.52 -13.91 4.17
N LEU A 206 -10.64 -12.78 3.46
CA LEU A 206 -11.12 -12.66 2.06
C LEU A 206 -12.58 -13.06 1.79
N PHE A 207 -13.35 -13.46 2.81
CA PHE A 207 -14.73 -13.91 2.64
C PHE A 207 -15.75 -12.95 3.26
N VAL A 208 -15.65 -11.67 2.87
CA VAL A 208 -16.53 -10.58 3.31
C VAL A 208 -16.78 -9.62 2.14
N PHE A 209 -18.01 -9.13 2.00
CA PHE A 209 -18.44 -8.20 0.94
C PHE A 209 -18.10 -6.73 1.21
N GLU A 210 -17.41 -6.44 2.30
CA GLU A 210 -16.96 -5.11 2.68
C GLU A 210 -15.48 -5.17 3.04
N THR A 211 -14.70 -4.24 2.50
CA THR A 211 -13.25 -4.17 2.74
C THR A 211 -12.96 -3.41 4.03
N SER A 212 -12.95 -4.16 5.13
CA SER A 212 -12.55 -3.70 6.46
C SER A 212 -11.53 -4.64 7.09
N SER A 213 -10.48 -4.09 7.68
CA SER A 213 -9.41 -4.84 8.34
C SER A 213 -9.02 -4.18 9.66
N ASN A 214 -8.76 -4.98 10.69
CA ASN A 214 -8.21 -4.50 11.96
C ASN A 214 -6.80 -3.89 11.81
N ILE A 215 -6.09 -4.21 10.72
CA ILE A 215 -4.76 -3.66 10.42
C ILE A 215 -4.89 -2.29 9.77
N TYR A 216 -5.64 -2.22 8.67
CA TYR A 216 -5.62 -1.05 7.78
C TYR A 216 -6.83 -0.13 7.96
N GLY A 217 -7.90 -0.57 8.60
CA GLY A 217 -9.18 0.14 8.71
C GLY A 217 -10.13 -0.17 7.56
N TYR A 218 -11.10 0.72 7.34
CA TYR A 218 -12.07 0.63 6.25
C TYR A 218 -11.53 1.25 4.96
N THR A 219 -11.82 0.60 3.83
CA THR A 219 -11.67 1.18 2.51
C THR A 219 -13.04 1.65 2.01
N THR A 220 -13.10 2.89 1.54
CA THR A 220 -14.36 3.52 1.12
C THR A 220 -14.45 3.67 -0.40
N ASN A 221 -15.68 3.80 -0.91
CA ASN A 221 -15.91 4.01 -2.33
C ASN A 221 -15.50 5.42 -2.77
N PRO A 222 -14.65 5.60 -3.80
CA PRO A 222 -14.24 6.93 -4.25
C PRO A 222 -15.39 7.77 -4.83
N HIS A 223 -16.46 7.16 -5.34
CA HIS A 223 -17.65 7.88 -5.82
C HIS A 223 -18.57 8.34 -4.68
N ASN A 224 -18.48 7.70 -3.52
CA ASN A 224 -19.16 8.11 -2.31
C ASN A 224 -18.49 7.51 -1.06
N ARG A 225 -17.66 8.31 -0.36
CA ARG A 225 -16.90 7.87 0.81
C ARG A 225 -17.76 7.45 2.02
N THR A 226 -19.08 7.64 1.97
CA THR A 226 -20.01 7.12 2.99
C THR A 226 -20.50 5.70 2.67
N LEU A 227 -20.04 5.10 1.56
CA LEU A 227 -20.37 3.75 1.14
C LEU A 227 -19.12 2.86 1.15
N THR A 228 -19.35 1.56 1.30
CA THR A 228 -18.32 0.53 1.17
C THR A 228 -17.75 0.50 -0.26
N SER A 229 -16.46 0.16 -0.39
CA SER A 229 -15.87 -0.15 -1.69
C SER A 229 -16.16 -1.59 -2.17
N GLY A 230 -17.03 -2.32 -1.48
CA GLY A 230 -17.30 -3.72 -1.74
C GLY A 230 -16.19 -4.62 -1.18
N GLY A 231 -16.19 -5.89 -1.56
CA GLY A 231 -15.23 -6.85 -1.05
C GLY A 231 -15.35 -8.24 -1.68
N SER A 232 -14.32 -9.06 -1.61
CA SER A 232 -13.09 -8.83 -0.84
C SER A 232 -11.99 -8.05 -1.57
N SER A 233 -12.19 -7.67 -2.84
CA SER A 233 -11.20 -6.91 -3.62
C SER A 233 -11.48 -5.39 -3.61
N GLY A 234 -12.05 -4.85 -2.55
CA GLY A 234 -12.49 -3.45 -2.52
C GLY A 234 -11.36 -2.42 -2.53
N GLY A 235 -10.13 -2.80 -2.17
CA GLY A 235 -8.94 -1.97 -2.41
C GLY A 235 -8.64 -1.77 -3.89
N GLU A 236 -8.66 -2.85 -4.68
CA GLU A 236 -8.56 -2.78 -6.15
C GLU A 236 -9.71 -1.96 -6.73
N GLY A 237 -10.95 -2.22 -6.28
CA GLY A 237 -12.13 -1.48 -6.72
C GLY A 237 -12.03 0.03 -6.46
N ALA A 238 -11.57 0.44 -5.28
CA ALA A 238 -11.37 1.85 -4.94
C ALA A 238 -10.26 2.51 -5.76
N LEU A 239 -9.14 1.80 -5.99
CA LEU A 239 -8.00 2.33 -6.73
C LEU A 239 -8.30 2.46 -8.24
N VAL A 240 -8.91 1.43 -8.84
CA VAL A 240 -9.37 1.44 -10.23
C VAL A 240 -10.51 2.42 -10.44
N GLY A 241 -11.49 2.47 -9.53
CA GLY A 241 -12.60 3.44 -9.58
C GLY A 241 -12.15 4.90 -9.50
N SER A 242 -10.96 5.12 -8.91
CA SER A 242 -10.29 6.42 -8.85
C SER A 242 -9.43 6.75 -10.08
N ARG A 243 -9.32 5.81 -11.04
CA ARG A 243 -8.36 5.81 -12.16
C ARG A 243 -6.90 5.95 -11.73
N ALA A 244 -6.61 5.62 -10.46
CA ALA A 244 -5.26 5.56 -9.94
C ALA A 244 -4.57 4.22 -10.26
N SER A 245 -5.30 3.29 -10.87
CA SER A 245 -4.83 2.09 -11.57
C SER A 245 -5.72 1.87 -12.79
N LEU A 246 -5.17 1.45 -13.93
CA LEU A 246 -5.99 1.01 -15.09
C LEU A 246 -6.23 -0.50 -15.09
N LEU A 247 -5.32 -1.25 -14.50
CA LEU A 247 -5.35 -2.71 -14.41
C LEU A 247 -4.92 -3.15 -13.02
N GLY A 248 -5.69 -4.06 -12.46
CA GLY A 248 -5.48 -4.60 -11.13
C GLY A 248 -5.76 -6.10 -11.07
N VAL A 249 -5.09 -6.81 -10.17
CA VAL A 249 -5.33 -8.24 -9.94
C VAL A 249 -6.08 -8.43 -8.61
N GLY A 250 -7.35 -8.79 -8.72
CA GLY A 250 -8.18 -9.24 -7.60
C GLY A 250 -8.30 -10.77 -7.54
N THR A 251 -9.13 -11.25 -6.61
CA THR A 251 -9.56 -12.66 -6.58
C THR A 251 -11.03 -12.76 -6.31
N ASP A 252 -11.66 -13.77 -6.93
CA ASP A 252 -13.08 -14.02 -6.81
C ASP A 252 -13.35 -15.45 -6.34
N LEU A 253 -14.08 -15.58 -5.23
CA LEU A 253 -14.62 -16.85 -4.74
C LEU A 253 -16.15 -16.87 -4.73
N GLY A 254 -16.81 -15.71 -4.78
CA GLY A 254 -18.25 -15.56 -4.50
C GLY A 254 -18.80 -14.18 -4.82
N GLY A 255 -18.23 -13.50 -5.82
CA GLY A 255 -18.53 -12.13 -6.21
C GLY A 255 -17.45 -11.11 -5.83
N SER A 256 -16.28 -11.53 -5.33
CA SER A 256 -15.28 -10.62 -4.75
C SER A 256 -14.59 -9.67 -5.73
N ILE A 257 -14.77 -9.84 -7.04
CA ILE A 257 -14.36 -8.88 -8.07
C ILE A 257 -15.57 -8.08 -8.58
N VAL A 258 -16.75 -8.69 -8.68
CA VAL A 258 -17.92 -8.14 -9.39
C VAL A 258 -19.04 -7.61 -8.48
N SER A 259 -18.95 -7.74 -7.16
CA SER A 259 -20.00 -7.27 -6.24
C SER A 259 -19.95 -5.75 -6.10
N TRP A 260 -20.97 -5.10 -6.67
CA TRP A 260 -21.23 -3.65 -6.69
C TRP A 260 -21.90 -3.16 -5.41
#